data_AF-A0A818STW3-F1
#
_entry.id   AF-A0A818STW3-F1
#
_cell.length_a   1.000
_cell.length_b   1.000
_cell.length_c   1.000
_cell.angle_alpha   90.00
_cell.angle_beta   90.00
_cell.angle_gamma   90.00
#
_symmetry.space_group_name_H-M   'P 1'
#
loop_
_entity.id
_entity.type
_entity.pdbx_description
1 polymer ?
#
loop_
_entity_poly.entity_id
_entity_poly.type
_entity_poly.pdbx_seq_one_letter_code
_entity_poly.pdbx_strand_id
1 'polypeptide(L)'
;MSMTALLFGFAMIDNLLLLFINIYNIITLSDLEIDLMNVRQACNKLNQTFLPEVALHVMLTVFFIFNNNWFIFILNVVLDLWFAYKYFKRQPGQLGIYDPLEINNRRNIKANMRSWCLDVAANVTVSEINVPIGSVSIIKPLNVAFFGSDLFSMHILEHLHKLFINDKSRIKHLEVVTTVSSSNTVMHGAEKLQLITHTWSNIDSLISKSSVQFDLGILASFGQLLPKKLIESFPLGIINVHPSLLPRWRGSSPLIYTIASGDKIGGVSIMDIRPKHFDIGSILMQQSFPLSTNITMSELLKMTASIGCSLLTTVLEDPIKARQNAQEQSLSGVTYAHKLNKYAFYIDWCNHTIEDIDRLYRALNGIANLRTSFRQKPVRLKLLTLINDQNIIDNLNVISSQPGTAIYNKSLECICIRCKNGWIGIQKLAYRKLMYARDFQNGYISKTDRFVFDSIHNPLFDHIYDRRLPS
;
A
#
# COMPACT_ATOMS: atom_id res chain seq x y z
N MET A 1 -13.17 33.50 -16.56
CA MET A 1 -11.89 32.79 -16.34
C MET A 1 -11.07 33.62 -15.38
N SER A 2 -10.41 33.02 -14.38
CA SER A 2 -9.45 33.78 -13.56
C SER A 2 -8.31 34.28 -14.45
N MET A 3 -7.74 35.44 -14.13
CA MET A 3 -6.59 36.01 -14.86
C MET A 3 -5.44 34.98 -14.99
N THR A 4 -5.28 34.13 -13.98
CA THR A 4 -4.33 33.02 -13.94
C THR A 4 -4.60 31.90 -14.94
N ALA A 5 -5.87 31.59 -15.24
CA ALA A 5 -6.21 30.56 -16.24
C ALA A 5 -5.97 31.05 -17.67
N LEU A 6 -6.23 32.33 -17.94
CA LEU A 6 -5.85 32.97 -19.20
C LEU A 6 -4.34 32.99 -19.37
N LEU A 7 -3.60 33.33 -18.31
CA LEU A 7 -2.13 33.30 -18.30
C LEU A 7 -1.58 31.91 -18.63
N PHE A 8 -2.10 30.87 -17.98
CA PHE A 8 -1.66 29.51 -18.23
C PHE A 8 -1.90 29.10 -19.69
N GLY A 9 -3.05 29.48 -20.27
CA GLY A 9 -3.36 29.25 -21.68
C GLY A 9 -2.36 29.93 -22.61
N PHE A 10 -2.04 31.21 -22.37
CA PHE A 10 -1.04 31.94 -23.17
C PHE A 10 0.36 31.34 -23.04
N ALA A 11 0.80 31.01 -21.81
CA ALA A 11 2.10 30.41 -21.58
C ALA A 11 2.22 29.02 -22.24
N MET A 12 1.16 28.21 -22.26
CA MET A 12 1.17 26.93 -22.98
C MET A 12 1.33 27.13 -24.50
N ILE A 13 0.60 28.08 -25.09
CA ILE A 13 0.70 28.37 -26.52
C ILE A 13 2.11 28.84 -26.87
N ASP A 14 2.68 29.72 -26.05
CA ASP A 14 4.02 30.25 -26.27
C ASP A 14 5.10 29.17 -26.17
N ASN A 15 5.04 28.32 -25.14
CA ASN A 15 5.94 27.17 -25.00
C ASN A 15 5.81 26.18 -26.17
N LEU A 16 4.60 25.97 -26.70
CA LEU A 16 4.38 25.12 -27.87
C LEU A 16 5.06 25.71 -29.12
N LEU A 17 4.99 27.04 -29.30
CA LEU A 17 5.66 27.73 -30.40
C LEU A 17 7.19 27.66 -30.27
N LEU A 18 7.73 27.87 -29.07
CA LEU A 18 9.17 27.72 -28.78
C LEU A 18 9.64 26.29 -29.04
N LEU A 19 8.87 25.28 -28.62
CA LEU A 19 9.19 23.88 -28.88
C LEU A 19 9.19 23.59 -30.40
N PHE A 20 8.23 24.11 -31.14
CA PHE A 20 8.18 23.95 -32.59
C PHE A 20 9.39 24.57 -33.29
N ILE A 21 9.78 25.78 -32.89
CA ILE A 21 10.99 26.46 -33.38
C ILE A 21 12.23 25.63 -33.06
N ASN A 22 12.35 25.13 -31.84
CA ASN A 22 13.48 24.31 -31.42
C ASN A 22 13.60 23.00 -32.22
N ILE A 23 12.49 22.29 -32.41
CA ILE A 23 12.46 21.07 -33.22
C ILE A 23 12.84 21.39 -34.67
N TYR A 24 12.26 22.44 -35.26
CA TYR A 24 12.54 22.86 -36.63
C TYR A 24 14.04 23.15 -36.86
N ASN A 25 14.68 23.81 -35.91
CA ASN A 25 16.09 24.17 -36.01
C ASN A 25 17.03 22.99 -35.71
N ILE A 26 16.64 22.05 -34.82
CA ILE A 26 17.35 20.76 -34.65
C ILE A 26 17.30 19.96 -35.95
N ILE A 27 16.14 19.89 -36.60
CA ILE A 27 16.00 19.22 -37.91
C ILE A 27 16.90 19.91 -38.94
N THR A 28 16.90 21.24 -38.98
CA THR A 28 17.75 22.01 -39.92
C THR A 28 19.25 21.75 -39.70
N LEU A 29 19.69 21.61 -38.44
CA LEU A 29 21.07 21.25 -38.11
C LEU A 29 21.40 19.79 -38.41
N SER A 30 20.43 18.88 -38.22
CA SER A 30 20.58 17.46 -38.58
C SER A 30 20.67 17.29 -40.10
N ASP A 31 19.85 18.01 -40.87
CA ASP A 31 19.91 18.04 -42.32
C ASP A 31 21.25 18.61 -42.82
N LEU A 32 21.82 19.57 -42.10
CA LEU A 32 23.17 20.07 -42.37
C LEU A 32 24.26 19.04 -42.01
N GLU A 33 24.13 18.29 -40.91
CA GLU A 33 25.11 17.27 -40.49
C GLU A 33 25.17 16.08 -41.47
N ILE A 34 24.04 15.73 -42.09
CA ILE A 34 23.92 14.61 -43.04
C ILE A 34 24.12 15.10 -44.50
N ASP A 35 24.59 16.34 -44.70
CA ASP A 35 24.83 16.96 -46.01
C ASP A 35 23.58 17.03 -46.92
N LEU A 36 22.37 16.97 -46.36
CA LEU A 36 21.10 17.10 -47.08
C LEU A 36 20.78 18.56 -47.46
N MET A 37 21.43 19.53 -46.81
CA MET A 37 21.20 20.96 -47.03
C MET A 37 22.51 21.74 -47.16
N ASN A 38 22.55 22.73 -48.06
CA ASN A 38 23.71 23.61 -48.19
C ASN A 38 23.83 24.52 -46.95
N VAL A 39 25.05 24.69 -46.46
CA VAL A 39 25.42 25.58 -45.35
C VAL A 39 24.76 26.96 -45.43
N ARG A 40 24.75 27.60 -46.61
CA ARG A 40 24.13 28.93 -46.77
C ARG A 40 22.61 28.90 -46.59
N GLN A 41 21.96 27.83 -47.04
CA GLN A 41 20.52 27.64 -46.86
C GLN A 41 20.18 27.33 -45.41
N ALA A 42 20.99 26.51 -44.73
CA ALA A 42 20.82 26.20 -43.31
C ALA A 42 20.99 27.46 -42.44
N CYS A 43 22.04 28.26 -42.66
CA CYS A 43 22.24 29.52 -41.94
C CYS A 43 21.09 30.51 -42.16
N ASN A 44 20.56 30.62 -43.37
CA ASN A 44 19.41 31.50 -43.64
C ASN A 44 18.17 31.06 -42.85
N LYS A 45 17.86 29.75 -42.81
CA LYS A 45 16.73 29.20 -42.04
C LYS A 45 16.90 29.42 -40.54
N LEU A 46 18.10 29.16 -40.00
CA LEU A 46 18.41 29.34 -38.58
C LEU A 46 18.38 30.83 -38.17
N ASN A 47 18.84 31.74 -39.03
CA ASN A 47 18.79 33.17 -38.76
C ASN A 47 17.36 33.73 -38.83
N GLN A 48 16.49 33.16 -39.67
CA GLN A 48 15.08 33.55 -39.76
C GLN A 48 14.29 33.21 -38.49
N THR A 49 14.62 32.11 -37.80
CA THR A 49 13.92 31.66 -36.60
C THR A 49 14.44 32.29 -35.32
N PHE A 50 15.67 32.81 -35.32
CA PHE A 50 16.28 33.41 -34.14
C PHE A 50 15.49 34.61 -33.57
N LEU A 51 15.05 35.55 -34.41
CA LEU A 51 14.36 36.73 -33.92
C LEU A 51 12.95 36.40 -33.37
N PRO A 52 12.14 35.54 -34.03
CA PRO A 52 10.93 34.99 -33.43
C PRO A 52 11.17 34.29 -32.08
N GLU A 53 12.22 33.49 -31.96
CA GLU A 53 12.58 32.79 -30.72
C GLU A 53 12.85 33.77 -29.58
N VAL A 54 13.70 34.78 -29.81
CA VAL A 54 13.98 35.82 -28.82
C VAL A 54 12.71 36.61 -28.45
N ALA A 55 11.85 36.89 -29.41
CA ALA A 55 10.61 37.61 -29.15
C ALA A 55 9.66 36.83 -28.22
N LEU A 56 9.55 35.51 -28.40
CA LEU A 56 8.75 34.64 -27.54
C LEU A 56 9.34 34.58 -26.12
N HIS A 57 10.67 34.43 -25.98
CA HIS A 57 11.34 34.46 -24.68
C HIS A 57 11.15 35.77 -23.92
N VAL A 58 11.35 36.92 -24.58
CA VAL A 58 11.11 38.25 -23.99
C VAL A 58 9.65 38.42 -23.62
N MET A 59 8.72 37.93 -24.45
CA MET A 59 7.30 37.98 -24.15
C MET A 59 6.96 37.18 -22.90
N LEU A 60 7.47 35.95 -22.74
CA LEU A 60 7.33 35.15 -21.52
C LEU A 60 7.88 35.87 -20.29
N THR A 61 9.06 36.49 -20.41
CA THR A 61 9.68 37.25 -19.31
C THR A 61 8.77 38.39 -18.85
N VAL A 62 8.21 39.15 -19.79
CA VAL A 62 7.24 40.22 -19.49
C VAL A 62 5.99 39.64 -18.82
N PHE A 63 5.48 38.51 -19.31
CA PHE A 63 4.33 37.84 -18.71
C PHE A 63 4.59 37.35 -17.28
N PHE A 64 5.79 36.85 -16.95
CA PHE A 64 6.12 36.42 -15.59
C PHE A 64 6.19 37.58 -14.60
N ILE A 65 6.66 38.75 -15.03
CA ILE A 65 6.65 40.00 -14.23
C ILE A 65 5.21 40.37 -13.85
N PHE A 66 4.30 40.40 -14.81
CA PHE A 66 2.91 40.81 -14.57
C PHE A 66 2.14 39.88 -13.63
N ASN A 67 2.62 38.66 -13.41
CA ASN A 67 1.95 37.64 -12.59
C ASN A 67 2.68 37.33 -11.28
N ASN A 68 3.64 38.17 -10.88
CA ASN A 68 4.42 38.02 -9.63
C ASN A 68 5.17 36.67 -9.49
N ASN A 69 5.51 36.01 -10.61
CA ASN A 69 6.24 34.74 -10.60
C ASN A 69 7.76 34.97 -10.62
N TRP A 70 8.29 35.52 -9.53
CA TRP A 70 9.68 36.00 -9.43
C TRP A 70 10.76 34.94 -9.69
N PHE A 71 10.53 33.69 -9.27
CA PHE A 71 11.50 32.61 -9.45
C PHE A 71 11.72 32.29 -10.94
N ILE A 72 10.64 32.06 -11.67
CA ILE A 72 10.68 31.72 -13.10
C ILE A 72 11.09 32.95 -13.93
N PHE A 73 10.67 34.14 -13.51
CA PHE A 73 11.13 35.39 -14.10
C PHE A 73 12.67 35.49 -14.08
N ILE A 74 13.31 35.26 -12.94
CA ILE A 74 14.77 35.31 -12.83
C ILE A 74 15.43 34.29 -13.76
N LEU A 75 14.89 33.07 -13.85
CA LEU A 75 15.42 32.03 -14.73
C LEU A 75 15.33 32.44 -16.21
N ASN A 76 14.20 33.00 -16.63
CA ASN A 76 14.00 33.43 -18.02
C ASN A 76 14.84 34.66 -18.39
N VAL A 77 15.07 35.58 -17.44
CA VAL A 77 15.99 36.71 -17.63
C VAL A 77 17.42 36.24 -17.90
N VAL A 78 17.88 35.15 -17.27
CA VAL A 78 19.22 34.59 -17.57
C VAL A 78 19.30 34.10 -19.02
N LEU A 79 18.22 33.51 -19.54
CA LEU A 79 18.13 33.09 -20.95
C LEU A 79 18.09 34.29 -21.90
N ASP A 80 17.29 35.32 -21.60
CA ASP A 80 17.24 36.56 -22.38
C ASP A 80 18.61 37.24 -22.45
N LEU A 81 19.35 37.26 -21.33
CA LEU A 81 20.72 37.77 -21.27
C LEU A 81 21.69 36.91 -22.08
N TRP A 82 21.49 35.59 -22.16
CA TRP A 82 22.28 34.72 -23.02
C TRP A 82 22.00 34.98 -24.51
N PHE A 83 20.73 35.17 -24.91
CA PHE A 83 20.38 35.58 -26.26
C PHE A 83 20.95 36.94 -26.63
N ALA A 84 20.89 37.90 -25.72
CA ALA A 84 21.53 39.21 -25.88
C ALA A 84 23.04 39.07 -26.05
N TYR A 85 23.70 38.28 -25.19
CA TYR A 85 25.12 37.98 -25.31
C TYR A 85 25.47 37.36 -26.67
N LYS A 86 24.69 36.37 -27.13
CA LYS A 86 24.85 35.70 -28.42
C LYS A 86 24.69 36.67 -29.59
N TYR A 87 23.76 37.62 -29.48
CA TYR A 87 23.57 38.67 -30.47
C TYR A 87 24.74 39.66 -30.51
N PHE A 88 25.22 40.13 -29.34
CA PHE A 88 26.28 41.14 -29.25
C PHE A 88 27.70 40.59 -29.52
N LYS A 89 27.93 39.28 -29.30
CA LYS A 89 29.23 38.65 -29.58
C LYS A 89 29.49 38.37 -31.07
N ARG A 90 28.52 38.68 -31.95
CA ARG A 90 28.65 38.55 -33.40
C ARG A 90 29.87 39.32 -33.91
N GLN A 91 30.66 38.70 -34.79
CA GLN A 91 31.81 39.38 -35.38
C GLN A 91 31.35 40.48 -36.35
N PRO A 92 32.01 41.66 -36.39
CA PRO A 92 31.68 42.71 -37.36
C PRO A 92 31.83 42.18 -38.79
N GLY A 93 30.74 42.17 -39.56
CA GLY A 93 30.73 41.73 -40.97
C GLY A 93 30.03 40.40 -41.26
N GLN A 94 29.60 39.63 -40.26
CA GLN A 94 28.76 38.43 -40.48
C GLN A 94 27.40 38.83 -41.06
N LEU A 95 26.70 37.96 -41.80
CA LEU A 95 25.35 38.23 -42.36
C LEU A 95 24.21 37.91 -41.37
N GLY A 96 24.49 37.15 -40.31
CA GLY A 96 23.56 36.80 -39.25
C GLY A 96 24.30 36.27 -38.02
N ILE A 97 23.58 35.58 -37.12
CA ILE A 97 24.16 34.95 -35.92
C ILE A 97 24.82 33.62 -36.28
N TYR A 98 24.24 32.92 -37.24
CA TYR A 98 24.85 31.75 -37.86
C TYR A 98 25.53 32.16 -39.16
N ASP A 99 26.85 32.02 -39.22
CA ASP A 99 27.66 32.29 -40.40
C ASP A 99 28.11 30.97 -41.08
N PRO A 100 27.98 30.85 -42.42
CA PRO A 100 28.44 29.68 -43.16
C PRO A 100 29.91 29.29 -42.93
N LEU A 101 30.79 30.25 -42.65
CA LEU A 101 32.22 30.00 -42.41
C LEU A 101 32.49 29.36 -41.04
N GLU A 102 31.65 29.65 -40.04
CA GLU A 102 31.82 29.15 -38.67
C GLU A 102 31.06 27.84 -38.41
N ILE A 103 29.91 27.65 -39.05
CA ILE A 103 29.01 26.52 -38.76
C ILE A 103 29.52 25.18 -39.31
N ASN A 104 30.39 25.18 -40.33
CA ASN A 104 30.87 23.95 -40.99
C ASN A 104 31.93 23.18 -40.17
N ASN A 105 32.42 23.76 -39.07
CA ASN A 105 33.29 23.03 -38.16
C ASN A 105 32.44 22.00 -37.37
N ARG A 106 32.66 20.70 -37.56
CA ARG A 106 31.91 19.62 -36.89
C ARG A 106 31.82 19.78 -35.36
N ARG A 107 32.81 20.44 -34.73
CA ARG A 107 32.77 20.77 -33.30
C ARG A 107 31.70 21.84 -32.97
N ASN A 108 31.50 22.82 -33.84
CA ASN A 108 30.51 23.88 -33.70
C ASN A 108 29.08 23.38 -33.98
N ILE A 109 28.89 22.45 -34.94
CA ILE A 109 27.59 21.80 -35.17
C ILE A 109 27.13 21.07 -33.90
N LYS A 110 27.99 20.23 -33.32
CA LYS A 110 27.67 19.51 -32.09
C LYS A 110 27.51 20.42 -30.87
N ALA A 111 28.27 21.51 -30.79
CA ALA A 111 28.09 22.51 -29.73
C ALA A 111 26.75 23.25 -29.87
N ASN A 112 26.36 23.62 -31.08
CA ASN A 112 25.08 24.27 -31.36
C ASN A 112 23.90 23.30 -31.12
N MET A 113 23.98 22.04 -31.55
CA MET A 113 22.96 21.03 -31.23
C MET A 113 22.82 20.81 -29.71
N ARG A 114 23.94 20.77 -28.97
CA ARG A 114 23.90 20.66 -27.50
C ARG A 114 23.28 21.89 -26.84
N SER A 115 23.60 23.09 -27.30
CA SER A 115 22.95 24.32 -26.82
C SER A 115 21.44 24.24 -27.02
N TRP A 116 20.99 23.82 -28.20
CA TRP A 116 19.57 23.74 -28.52
C TRP A 116 18.86 22.62 -27.76
N CYS A 117 19.52 21.48 -27.50
CA CYS A 117 18.98 20.46 -26.61
C CYS A 117 18.88 20.96 -25.16
N LEU A 118 19.80 21.81 -24.71
CA LEU A 118 19.71 22.47 -23.41
C LEU A 118 18.60 23.53 -23.39
N ASP A 119 18.39 24.26 -24.48
CA ASP A 119 17.31 25.24 -24.63
C ASP A 119 15.94 24.53 -24.67
N VAL A 120 15.84 23.37 -25.33
CA VAL A 120 14.66 22.47 -25.25
C VAL A 120 14.47 21.97 -23.83
N ALA A 121 15.53 21.49 -23.17
CA ALA A 121 15.44 21.01 -21.80
C ALA A 121 15.06 22.13 -20.83
N ALA A 122 15.54 23.35 -21.03
CA ALA A 122 15.20 24.55 -20.26
C ALA A 122 13.75 24.98 -20.50
N ASN A 123 13.26 24.95 -21.74
CA ASN A 123 11.87 25.29 -22.07
C ASN A 123 10.89 24.23 -21.56
N VAL A 124 11.27 22.95 -21.64
CA VAL A 124 10.51 21.85 -21.02
C VAL A 124 10.57 21.94 -19.50
N THR A 125 11.72 22.27 -18.90
CA THR A 125 11.78 22.53 -17.45
C THR A 125 11.05 23.80 -17.04
N VAL A 126 10.90 24.85 -17.85
CA VAL A 126 10.01 25.97 -17.51
C VAL A 126 8.54 25.55 -17.55
N SER A 127 8.19 24.55 -18.37
CA SER A 127 6.86 23.91 -18.35
C SER A 127 6.66 22.88 -17.22
N GLU A 128 7.74 22.31 -16.67
CA GLU A 128 7.75 21.33 -15.56
C GLU A 128 8.17 21.89 -14.20
N ILE A 129 8.80 23.07 -14.16
CA ILE A 129 9.02 23.89 -12.97
C ILE A 129 7.63 24.35 -12.64
N ASN A 130 7.01 23.55 -11.78
CA ASN A 130 6.11 24.01 -10.75
C ASN A 130 6.61 25.39 -10.31
N VAL A 131 5.98 26.43 -10.87
CA VAL A 131 5.56 27.56 -10.04
C VAL A 131 5.15 26.87 -8.73
N PRO A 132 5.60 27.32 -7.56
CA PRO A 132 4.79 27.10 -6.39
C PRO A 132 3.50 27.90 -6.63
N ILE A 133 2.65 27.42 -7.55
CA ILE A 133 1.33 27.05 -7.16
C ILE A 133 1.65 26.29 -5.86
N GLY A 134 1.46 26.97 -4.73
CA GLY A 134 0.63 26.34 -3.75
C GLY A 134 -0.60 25.87 -4.53
N SER A 135 -0.46 24.74 -5.24
CA SER A 135 -1.55 23.86 -5.49
C SER A 135 -1.80 23.38 -4.07
N VAL A 136 -2.55 24.21 -3.33
CA VAL A 136 -3.89 23.78 -3.02
C VAL A 136 -4.41 23.16 -4.30
N SER A 137 -4.03 21.89 -4.54
CA SER A 137 -4.86 21.00 -5.30
C SER A 137 -6.17 21.20 -4.58
N ILE A 138 -7.08 21.94 -5.18
CA ILE A 138 -8.44 21.98 -4.71
C ILE A 138 -8.91 20.57 -5.03
N ILE A 139 -8.52 19.63 -4.16
CA ILE A 139 -8.97 18.26 -4.21
C ILE A 139 -10.44 18.43 -3.93
N LYS A 140 -11.20 18.33 -5.01
CA LYS A 140 -12.64 18.32 -4.90
C LYS A 140 -12.97 17.23 -3.87
N PRO A 141 -13.91 17.47 -2.95
CA PRO A 141 -14.23 16.47 -1.96
C PRO A 141 -14.69 15.19 -2.65
N LEU A 142 -14.17 14.06 -2.19
CA LEU A 142 -14.23 12.77 -2.89
C LEU A 142 -15.57 12.07 -2.66
N ASN A 143 -16.06 11.41 -3.71
CA ASN A 143 -17.08 10.38 -3.57
C ASN A 143 -16.39 9.02 -3.37
N VAL A 144 -16.56 8.44 -2.19
CA VAL A 144 -15.84 7.24 -1.78
C VAL A 144 -16.77 6.03 -1.70
N ALA A 145 -16.34 4.90 -2.27
CA ALA A 145 -16.95 3.60 -2.01
C ALA A 145 -16.03 2.77 -1.10
N PHE A 146 -16.55 2.34 0.04
CA PHE A 146 -15.80 1.52 0.99
C PHE A 146 -16.13 0.03 0.83
N PHE A 147 -15.14 -0.84 0.78
CA PHE A 147 -15.27 -2.30 0.64
C PHE A 147 -14.71 -3.00 1.89
N GLY A 148 -15.57 -3.67 2.66
CA GLY A 148 -15.15 -4.37 3.88
C GLY A 148 -16.18 -5.36 4.42
N SER A 149 -15.78 -6.23 5.36
CA SER A 149 -16.68 -7.29 5.88
C SER A 149 -16.45 -7.74 7.33
N ASP A 150 -15.32 -7.41 7.93
CA ASP A 150 -14.88 -7.91 9.23
C ASP A 150 -14.71 -6.79 10.27
N LEU A 151 -14.22 -7.14 11.46
CA LEU A 151 -14.00 -6.18 12.54
C LEU A 151 -12.87 -5.17 12.23
N PHE A 152 -11.81 -5.59 11.53
CA PHE A 152 -10.73 -4.68 11.14
C PHE A 152 -11.24 -3.58 10.22
N SER A 153 -11.96 -3.98 9.17
CA SER A 153 -12.59 -3.06 8.21
C SER A 153 -13.67 -2.19 8.84
N MET A 154 -14.37 -2.66 9.89
CA MET A 154 -15.28 -1.82 10.65
C MET A 154 -14.60 -0.60 11.26
N HIS A 155 -13.41 -0.74 11.85
CA HIS A 155 -12.66 0.41 12.41
C HIS A 155 -12.27 1.42 11.33
N ILE A 156 -11.90 0.95 10.13
CA ILE A 156 -11.61 1.83 9.00
C ILE A 156 -12.88 2.56 8.55
N LEU A 157 -14.02 1.88 8.49
CA LEU A 157 -15.31 2.49 8.15
C LEU A 157 -15.74 3.56 9.17
N GLU A 158 -15.63 3.29 10.47
CA GLU A 158 -15.94 4.27 11.52
C GLU A 158 -15.09 5.54 11.37
N HIS A 159 -13.82 5.38 11.00
CA HIS A 159 -12.92 6.50 10.76
C HIS A 159 -13.31 7.29 9.51
N LEU A 160 -13.59 6.60 8.40
CA LEU A 160 -14.07 7.24 7.17
C LEU A 160 -15.41 7.97 7.38
N HIS A 161 -16.31 7.40 8.18
CA HIS A 161 -17.56 8.02 8.55
C HIS A 161 -17.35 9.32 9.36
N LYS A 162 -16.40 9.32 10.30
CA LYS A 162 -16.01 10.55 11.02
C LYS A 162 -15.49 11.63 10.07
N LEU A 163 -14.64 11.27 9.10
CA LEU A 163 -14.17 12.19 8.07
C LEU A 163 -15.33 12.67 7.20
N PHE A 164 -16.24 11.79 6.82
CA PHE A 164 -17.43 12.13 6.04
C PHE A 164 -18.38 13.10 6.76
N ILE A 165 -18.54 13.01 8.09
CA ILE A 165 -19.36 13.95 8.85
C ILE A 165 -18.62 15.27 9.07
N ASN A 166 -17.37 15.20 9.54
CA ASN A 166 -16.66 16.36 10.08
C ASN A 166 -15.84 17.13 9.04
N ASP A 167 -15.45 16.48 7.95
CA ASP A 167 -14.56 17.03 6.92
C ASP A 167 -15.12 16.81 5.51
N LYS A 168 -16.19 17.56 5.21
CA LYS A 168 -16.79 17.61 3.88
C LYS A 168 -15.87 18.17 2.79
N SER A 169 -14.70 18.70 3.16
CA SER A 169 -13.68 19.10 2.18
C SER A 169 -12.91 17.90 1.63
N ARG A 170 -12.83 16.80 2.41
CA ARG A 170 -12.17 15.54 2.00
C ARG A 170 -13.14 14.52 1.42
N ILE A 171 -14.23 14.21 2.11
CA ILE A 171 -15.20 13.19 1.69
C ILE A 171 -16.58 13.81 1.55
N LYS A 172 -17.04 13.95 0.30
CA LYS A 172 -18.38 14.46 -0.03
C LYS A 172 -19.45 13.42 0.25
N HIS A 173 -19.18 12.19 -0.17
CA HIS A 173 -20.11 11.08 -0.25
C HIS A 173 -19.42 9.79 0.14
N LEU A 174 -20.11 8.93 0.91
CA LEU A 174 -19.58 7.66 1.38
C LEU A 174 -20.67 6.59 1.27
N GLU A 175 -20.40 5.55 0.49
CA GLU A 175 -21.25 4.35 0.43
C GLU A 175 -20.44 3.11 0.75
N VAL A 176 -21.12 2.07 1.24
CA VAL A 176 -20.50 0.84 1.72
C VAL A 176 -20.86 -0.32 0.80
N VAL A 177 -19.87 -1.12 0.43
CA VAL A 177 -20.02 -2.39 -0.28
C VAL A 177 -19.57 -3.50 0.66
N THR A 178 -20.45 -4.45 0.91
CA THR A 178 -20.18 -5.53 1.85
C THR A 178 -20.78 -6.87 1.40
N THR A 179 -20.32 -7.98 1.99
CA THR A 179 -20.85 -9.32 1.68
C THR A 179 -22.06 -9.66 2.55
N VAL A 180 -22.98 -10.47 2.03
CA VAL A 180 -24.14 -10.91 2.82
C VAL A 180 -23.74 -12.04 3.75
N SER A 181 -23.64 -11.76 5.05
CA SER A 181 -23.43 -12.77 6.11
C SER A 181 -23.96 -12.26 7.44
N SER A 182 -24.58 -13.14 8.22
CA SER A 182 -25.05 -12.83 9.58
C SER A 182 -23.91 -12.45 10.53
N SER A 183 -22.67 -12.86 10.23
CA SER A 183 -21.48 -12.52 11.00
C SER A 183 -20.77 -11.25 10.53
N ASN A 184 -21.25 -10.61 9.46
CA ASN A 184 -20.59 -9.45 8.86
C ASN A 184 -20.73 -8.23 9.78
N THR A 185 -19.61 -7.76 10.32
CA THR A 185 -19.60 -6.64 11.26
C THR A 185 -19.86 -5.31 10.55
N VAL A 186 -19.35 -5.16 9.33
CA VAL A 186 -19.49 -3.94 8.51
C VAL A 186 -20.95 -3.70 8.11
N MET A 187 -21.70 -4.74 7.76
CA MET A 187 -23.12 -4.61 7.40
C MET A 187 -23.95 -4.01 8.53
N HIS A 188 -23.88 -4.59 9.73
CA HIS A 188 -24.59 -4.09 10.91
C HIS A 188 -24.06 -2.73 11.36
N GLY A 189 -22.76 -2.49 11.19
CA GLY A 189 -22.14 -1.21 11.51
C GLY A 189 -22.61 -0.09 10.57
N ALA A 190 -22.65 -0.34 9.27
CA ALA A 190 -23.10 0.62 8.27
C ALA A 190 -24.58 1.00 8.47
N GLU A 191 -25.44 0.03 8.83
CA GLU A 191 -26.84 0.29 9.18
C GLU A 191 -26.95 1.23 10.40
N LYS A 192 -26.17 0.98 11.46
CA LYS A 192 -26.13 1.86 12.65
C LYS A 192 -25.60 3.26 12.34
N LEU A 193 -24.66 3.37 11.40
CA LEU A 193 -24.13 4.65 10.91
C LEU A 193 -25.04 5.29 9.85
N GLN A 194 -26.16 4.67 9.49
CA GLN A 194 -27.11 5.14 8.48
C GLN A 194 -26.48 5.37 7.11
N LEU A 195 -25.51 4.54 6.74
CA LEU A 195 -24.83 4.59 5.44
C LEU A 195 -25.56 3.75 4.39
N ILE A 196 -25.61 4.26 3.16
CA ILE A 196 -26.10 3.51 2.00
C ILE A 196 -25.18 2.30 1.81
N THR A 197 -25.78 1.11 1.82
CA THR A 197 -25.05 -0.16 1.76
C THR A 197 -25.48 -0.97 0.54
N HIS A 198 -24.51 -1.47 -0.19
CA HIS A 198 -24.67 -2.35 -1.34
C HIS A 198 -24.12 -3.73 -1.02
N THR A 199 -24.86 -4.76 -1.44
CA THR A 199 -24.40 -6.13 -1.34
C THR A 199 -23.48 -6.46 -2.51
N TRP A 200 -22.39 -7.18 -2.24
CA TRP A 200 -21.44 -7.61 -3.27
C TRP A 200 -22.10 -8.36 -4.42
N SER A 201 -23.14 -9.15 -4.14
CA SER A 201 -23.91 -9.88 -5.17
C SER A 201 -24.56 -8.95 -6.20
N ASN A 202 -24.79 -7.70 -5.85
CA ASN A 202 -25.45 -6.70 -6.67
C ASN A 202 -24.48 -5.57 -7.07
N ILE A 203 -23.17 -5.83 -7.13
CA ILE A 203 -22.17 -4.78 -7.40
C ILE A 203 -22.40 -4.04 -8.73
N ASP A 204 -23.00 -4.71 -9.72
CA ASP A 204 -23.37 -4.08 -10.99
C ASP A 204 -24.35 -2.91 -10.80
N SER A 205 -25.20 -2.92 -9.76
CA SER A 205 -26.06 -1.78 -9.45
C SER A 205 -25.29 -0.57 -8.96
N LEU A 206 -24.18 -0.76 -8.24
CA LEU A 206 -23.31 0.35 -7.84
C LEU A 206 -22.74 1.05 -9.08
N ILE A 207 -22.28 0.28 -10.07
CA ILE A 207 -21.67 0.83 -11.29
C ILE A 207 -22.74 1.46 -12.21
N SER A 208 -23.91 0.83 -12.35
CA SER A 208 -24.90 1.20 -13.38
C SER A 208 -26.05 2.08 -12.88
N LYS A 209 -26.39 2.04 -11.58
CA LYS A 209 -27.57 2.70 -11.00
C LYS A 209 -27.24 3.73 -9.93
N SER A 210 -25.97 3.88 -9.54
CA SER A 210 -25.59 4.94 -8.62
C SER A 210 -25.84 6.30 -9.27
N SER A 211 -26.54 7.18 -8.57
CA SER A 211 -26.68 8.59 -8.95
C SER A 211 -25.39 9.39 -8.76
N VAL A 212 -24.39 8.77 -8.12
CA VAL A 212 -23.09 9.36 -7.80
C VAL A 212 -21.97 8.59 -8.49
N GLN A 213 -21.12 9.32 -9.21
CA GLN A 213 -19.87 8.78 -9.73
C GLN A 213 -18.81 8.76 -8.62
N PHE A 214 -18.31 7.59 -8.26
CA PHE A 214 -17.26 7.44 -7.26
C PHE A 214 -15.89 7.83 -7.82
N ASP A 215 -15.13 8.56 -7.02
CA ASP A 215 -13.76 8.98 -7.37
C ASP A 215 -12.73 7.93 -6.92
N LEU A 216 -12.88 7.39 -5.70
CA LEU A 216 -11.91 6.51 -5.04
C LEU A 216 -12.61 5.33 -4.34
N GLY A 217 -12.08 4.12 -4.52
CA GLY A 217 -12.45 2.98 -3.71
C GLY A 217 -11.48 2.79 -2.55
N ILE A 218 -11.98 2.47 -1.36
CA ILE A 218 -11.17 2.11 -0.20
C ILE A 218 -11.54 0.71 0.23
N LEU A 219 -10.56 -0.20 0.22
CA LEU A 219 -10.71 -1.60 0.56
C LEU A 219 -10.02 -1.89 1.89
N ALA A 220 -10.66 -2.70 2.73
CA ALA A 220 -10.05 -3.28 3.92
C ALA A 220 -10.70 -4.63 4.17
N SER A 221 -9.92 -5.71 4.27
CA SER A 221 -10.41 -7.06 4.66
C SER A 221 -11.73 -7.49 3.98
N PHE A 222 -11.87 -7.26 2.68
CA PHE A 222 -13.12 -7.56 1.96
C PHE A 222 -13.22 -9.03 1.50
N GLY A 223 -12.08 -9.66 1.24
CA GLY A 223 -11.99 -11.09 0.92
C GLY A 223 -12.53 -11.50 -0.47
N GLN A 224 -12.87 -10.55 -1.34
CA GLN A 224 -13.29 -10.79 -2.72
C GLN A 224 -12.25 -10.27 -3.71
N LEU A 225 -12.11 -10.96 -4.85
CA LEU A 225 -11.35 -10.43 -6.00
C LEU A 225 -12.20 -9.39 -6.73
N LEU A 226 -11.65 -8.19 -6.91
CA LEU A 226 -12.34 -7.13 -7.64
C LEU A 226 -12.12 -7.29 -9.15
N PRO A 227 -13.20 -7.31 -9.96
CA PRO A 227 -13.08 -7.34 -11.41
C PRO A 227 -12.37 -6.10 -11.95
N LYS A 228 -11.59 -6.26 -13.02
CA LYS A 228 -10.88 -5.15 -13.68
C LYS A 228 -11.81 -3.97 -14.01
N LYS A 229 -12.99 -4.25 -14.57
CA LYS A 229 -14.01 -3.24 -14.93
C LYS A 229 -14.45 -2.40 -13.73
N LEU A 230 -14.57 -2.99 -12.54
CA LEU A 230 -14.92 -2.27 -11.31
C LEU A 230 -13.75 -1.41 -10.86
N ILE A 231 -12.51 -1.92 -10.91
CA ILE A 231 -11.33 -1.14 -10.53
C ILE A 231 -11.20 0.10 -11.42
N GLU A 232 -11.36 -0.08 -12.73
CA GLU A 232 -11.26 0.99 -13.74
C GLU A 232 -12.42 1.99 -13.68
N SER A 233 -13.54 1.68 -13.00
CA SER A 233 -14.63 2.65 -12.84
C SER A 233 -14.32 3.74 -11.82
N PHE A 234 -13.26 3.61 -11.02
CA PHE A 234 -12.80 4.64 -10.08
C PHE A 234 -11.64 5.43 -10.71
N PRO A 235 -11.82 6.73 -11.02
CA PRO A 235 -10.78 7.57 -11.62
C PRO A 235 -9.48 7.64 -10.80
N LEU A 236 -9.61 7.63 -9.47
CA LEU A 236 -8.49 7.56 -8.54
C LEU A 236 -8.23 6.12 -8.07
N GLY A 237 -8.69 5.11 -8.80
CA GLY A 237 -8.45 3.70 -8.51
C GLY A 237 -9.07 3.23 -7.19
N ILE A 238 -8.55 2.11 -6.69
CA ILE A 238 -8.96 1.53 -5.42
C ILE A 238 -7.70 1.25 -4.60
N ILE A 239 -7.67 1.74 -3.37
CA ILE A 239 -6.58 1.53 -2.42
C ILE A 239 -7.01 0.53 -1.34
N ASN A 240 -6.07 -0.28 -0.86
CA ASN A 240 -6.28 -1.24 0.23
C ASN A 240 -5.52 -0.81 1.48
N VAL A 241 -6.18 -0.87 2.64
CA VAL A 241 -5.55 -0.79 3.97
C VAL A 241 -5.18 -2.21 4.39
N HIS A 242 -3.92 -2.58 4.19
CA HIS A 242 -3.42 -3.92 4.49
C HIS A 242 -2.68 -3.96 5.83
N PRO A 243 -3.11 -4.76 6.82
CA PRO A 243 -2.53 -4.75 8.16
C PRO A 243 -1.27 -5.63 8.25
N SER A 244 -0.34 -5.46 7.31
CA SER A 244 1.02 -5.99 7.41
C SER A 244 2.03 -5.04 6.78
N LEU A 245 3.30 -5.29 7.08
CA LEU A 245 4.44 -4.66 6.41
C LEU A 245 4.74 -5.41 5.10
N LEU A 246 4.04 -5.05 4.02
CA LEU A 246 4.24 -5.64 2.70
C LEU A 246 5.70 -5.47 2.22
N PRO A 247 6.29 -6.46 1.53
CA PRO A 247 5.65 -7.63 0.91
C PRO A 247 5.38 -8.83 1.85
N ARG A 248 5.65 -8.71 3.16
CA ARG A 248 5.38 -9.77 4.13
C ARG A 248 3.88 -9.90 4.39
N TRP A 249 3.39 -11.14 4.48
CA TRP A 249 1.99 -11.50 4.75
C TRP A 249 0.97 -10.96 3.75
N ARG A 250 1.19 -11.21 2.46
CA ARG A 250 0.14 -11.07 1.43
C ARG A 250 -0.99 -12.07 1.69
N GLY A 251 -2.25 -11.67 1.56
CA GLY A 251 -3.40 -12.57 1.65
C GLY A 251 -4.35 -12.26 2.79
N SER A 252 -5.14 -13.28 3.17
CA SER A 252 -6.40 -13.10 3.91
C SER A 252 -6.26 -13.12 5.44
N SER A 253 -5.12 -13.48 6.02
CA SER A 253 -5.00 -13.59 7.49
C SER A 253 -3.71 -13.00 8.07
N PRO A 254 -3.24 -11.83 7.59
CA PRO A 254 -1.92 -11.27 7.94
C PRO A 254 -1.67 -11.14 9.44
N LEU A 255 -2.66 -10.67 10.21
CA LEU A 255 -2.54 -10.45 11.65
C LEU A 255 -2.26 -11.75 12.43
N ILE A 256 -2.93 -12.84 12.06
CA ILE A 256 -2.76 -14.15 12.71
C ILE A 256 -1.34 -14.66 12.42
N TYR A 257 -0.91 -14.57 11.16
CA TYR A 257 0.42 -15.03 10.75
C TYR A 257 1.53 -14.19 11.36
N THR A 258 1.32 -12.90 11.56
CA THR A 258 2.28 -11.99 12.21
C THR A 258 2.57 -12.45 13.63
N ILE A 259 1.52 -12.75 14.41
CA ILE A 259 1.67 -13.23 15.80
C ILE A 259 2.21 -14.67 15.82
N ALA A 260 1.61 -15.58 15.05
CA ALA A 260 1.97 -17.00 15.03
C ALA A 260 3.42 -17.24 14.60
N SER A 261 3.92 -16.46 13.63
CA SER A 261 5.31 -16.52 13.18
C SER A 261 6.29 -15.83 14.13
N GLY A 262 5.80 -15.14 15.17
CA GLY A 262 6.59 -14.45 16.18
C GLY A 262 7.38 -13.27 15.67
N ASP A 263 6.81 -12.56 14.70
CA ASP A 263 7.41 -11.36 14.13
C ASP A 263 7.71 -10.35 15.24
N LYS A 264 8.87 -9.69 15.16
CA LYS A 264 9.28 -8.64 16.10
C LYS A 264 8.89 -7.24 15.64
N ILE A 265 8.59 -7.11 14.36
CA ILE A 265 8.20 -5.87 13.71
C ILE A 265 6.93 -6.15 12.93
N GLY A 266 5.89 -5.37 13.20
CA GLY A 266 4.66 -5.34 12.43
C GLY A 266 4.64 -4.11 11.53
N GLY A 267 3.56 -3.96 10.77
CA GLY A 267 3.34 -2.75 10.00
C GLY A 267 1.96 -2.69 9.39
N VAL A 268 1.66 -1.55 8.79
CA VAL A 268 0.46 -1.32 7.98
C VAL A 268 0.90 -0.70 6.66
N SER A 269 0.28 -1.13 5.57
CA SER A 269 0.55 -0.65 4.23
C SER A 269 -0.74 -0.15 3.60
N ILE A 270 -0.73 1.07 3.09
CA ILE A 270 -1.73 1.57 2.14
C ILE A 270 -1.18 1.30 0.74
N MET A 271 -1.88 0.51 -0.05
CA MET A 271 -1.41 0.09 -1.37
C MET A 271 -2.48 0.24 -2.43
N ASP A 272 -2.09 0.38 -3.69
CA ASP A 272 -3.01 0.21 -4.81
C ASP A 272 -3.39 -1.27 -4.95
N ILE A 273 -4.56 -1.55 -5.50
CA ILE A 273 -4.93 -2.93 -5.88
C ILE A 273 -4.66 -3.19 -7.35
N ARG A 274 -4.30 -4.44 -7.68
CA ARG A 274 -4.17 -4.88 -9.08
C ARG A 274 -5.27 -5.87 -9.44
N PRO A 275 -5.79 -5.84 -10.68
CA PRO A 275 -6.76 -6.83 -11.12
C PRO A 275 -6.22 -8.26 -10.99
N LYS A 276 -7.09 -9.21 -10.60
CA LYS A 276 -6.83 -10.66 -10.53
C LYS A 276 -5.76 -11.12 -9.53
N HIS A 277 -5.15 -10.21 -8.75
CA HIS A 277 -4.10 -10.54 -7.80
C HIS A 277 -4.36 -9.88 -6.44
N PHE A 278 -4.04 -10.58 -5.36
CA PHE A 278 -4.11 -10.04 -4.01
C PHE A 278 -2.76 -9.46 -3.58
N ASP A 279 -2.78 -8.26 -2.99
CA ASP A 279 -1.69 -7.69 -2.20
C ASP A 279 -0.33 -7.54 -2.90
N ILE A 280 -0.33 -7.34 -4.22
CA ILE A 280 0.87 -7.11 -5.05
C ILE A 280 1.01 -5.67 -5.57
N GLY A 281 0.05 -4.78 -5.31
CA GLY A 281 0.10 -3.43 -5.86
C GLY A 281 1.16 -2.56 -5.17
N SER A 282 1.44 -1.41 -5.77
CA SER A 282 2.40 -0.44 -5.26
C SER A 282 1.98 0.09 -3.89
N ILE A 283 2.95 0.33 -3.02
CA ILE A 283 2.76 0.88 -1.69
C ILE A 283 2.73 2.40 -1.80
N LEU A 284 1.60 3.02 -1.45
CA LEU A 284 1.45 4.47 -1.38
C LEU A 284 2.07 5.01 -0.09
N MET A 285 1.82 4.31 1.02
CA MET A 285 2.42 4.65 2.31
C MET A 285 2.47 3.43 3.21
N GLN A 286 3.50 3.36 4.05
CA GLN A 286 3.72 2.22 4.93
C GLN A 286 4.35 2.69 6.23
N GLN A 287 3.95 2.07 7.34
CA GLN A 287 4.54 2.34 8.66
C GLN A 287 4.81 1.04 9.38
N SER A 288 6.04 0.88 9.87
CA SER A 288 6.46 -0.22 10.74
C SER A 288 6.35 0.16 12.23
N PHE A 289 6.20 -0.84 13.09
CA PHE A 289 6.23 -0.67 14.54
C PHE A 289 6.76 -1.92 15.24
N PRO A 290 7.41 -1.79 16.41
CA PRO A 290 7.84 -2.94 17.20
C PRO A 290 6.62 -3.69 17.77
N LEU A 291 6.69 -5.02 17.78
CA LEU A 291 5.67 -5.88 18.36
C LEU A 291 6.07 -6.30 19.78
N SER A 292 5.15 -6.13 20.73
CA SER A 292 5.28 -6.71 22.06
C SER A 292 5.28 -8.24 21.97
N THR A 293 6.11 -8.91 22.77
CA THR A 293 6.19 -10.38 22.81
C THR A 293 4.88 -11.04 23.20
N ASN A 294 4.05 -10.33 23.97
CA ASN A 294 2.80 -10.84 24.53
C ASN A 294 1.56 -10.32 23.79
N ILE A 295 1.74 -9.64 22.65
CA ILE A 295 0.63 -9.04 21.92
C ILE A 295 -0.41 -10.10 21.54
N THR A 296 -1.67 -9.76 21.74
CA THR A 296 -2.82 -10.58 21.35
C THR A 296 -3.42 -10.10 20.03
N MET A 297 -4.20 -10.96 19.40
CA MET A 297 -4.91 -10.63 18.17
C MET A 297 -5.80 -9.39 18.30
N SER A 298 -6.54 -9.26 19.42
CA SER A 298 -7.42 -8.11 19.63
C SER A 298 -6.65 -6.79 19.78
N GLU A 299 -5.48 -6.81 20.40
CA GLU A 299 -4.63 -5.62 20.56
C GLU A 299 -3.99 -5.24 19.23
N LEU A 300 -3.42 -6.21 18.52
CA LEU A 300 -2.79 -5.98 17.22
C LEU A 300 -3.80 -5.45 16.19
N LEU A 301 -5.04 -5.98 16.19
CA LEU A 301 -6.10 -5.49 15.32
C LEU A 301 -6.42 -4.02 15.57
N LYS A 302 -6.60 -3.61 16.83
CA LYS A 302 -6.89 -2.21 17.19
C LYS A 302 -5.72 -1.30 16.83
N MET A 303 -4.49 -1.71 17.11
CA MET A 303 -3.29 -0.94 16.82
C MET A 303 -3.10 -0.75 15.32
N THR A 304 -3.17 -1.81 14.53
CA THR A 304 -3.05 -1.74 13.06
C THR A 304 -4.20 -0.97 12.43
N ALA A 305 -5.42 -1.09 12.94
CA ALA A 305 -6.54 -0.29 12.45
C ALA A 305 -6.30 1.20 12.72
N SER A 306 -5.86 1.56 13.94
CA SER A 306 -5.57 2.96 14.27
C SER A 306 -4.45 3.55 13.41
N ILE A 307 -3.36 2.80 13.19
CA ILE A 307 -2.27 3.23 12.31
C ILE A 307 -2.78 3.33 10.86
N GLY A 308 -3.54 2.34 10.40
CA GLY A 308 -4.15 2.33 9.07
C GLY A 308 -5.06 3.53 8.83
N CYS A 309 -5.88 3.91 9.81
CA CYS A 309 -6.71 5.12 9.74
C CYS A 309 -5.86 6.39 9.63
N SER A 310 -4.77 6.51 10.40
CA SER A 310 -3.84 7.65 10.30
C SER A 310 -3.22 7.72 8.91
N LEU A 311 -2.69 6.60 8.42
CA LEU A 311 -2.05 6.53 7.12
C LEU A 311 -3.04 6.85 5.99
N LEU A 312 -4.24 6.28 6.06
CA LEU A 312 -5.31 6.55 5.11
C LEU A 312 -5.69 8.03 5.10
N THR A 313 -5.73 8.68 6.26
CA THR A 313 -6.03 10.11 6.36
C THR A 313 -5.03 10.95 5.60
N THR A 314 -3.73 10.67 5.73
CA THR A 314 -2.67 11.34 4.99
C THR A 314 -2.74 11.04 3.49
N VAL A 315 -3.05 9.80 3.09
CA VAL A 315 -3.26 9.49 1.66
C VAL A 315 -4.45 10.26 1.09
N LEU A 316 -5.52 10.45 1.87
CA LEU A 316 -6.70 11.22 1.46
C LEU A 316 -6.46 12.74 1.41
N GLU A 317 -5.37 13.26 1.98
CA GLU A 317 -4.99 14.68 1.85
C GLU A 317 -4.54 15.03 0.45
N ASP A 318 -3.84 14.11 -0.22
CA ASP A 318 -3.46 14.24 -1.63
C ASP A 318 -3.29 12.85 -2.26
N PRO A 319 -4.38 12.20 -2.70
CA PRO A 319 -4.33 10.85 -3.24
C PRO A 319 -3.54 10.77 -4.56
N ILE A 320 -3.48 11.87 -5.31
CA ILE A 320 -2.73 11.95 -6.57
C ILE A 320 -1.24 11.92 -6.26
N LYS A 321 -0.77 12.79 -5.36
CA LYS A 321 0.62 12.82 -4.93
C LYS A 321 1.05 11.54 -4.21
N ALA A 322 0.17 10.97 -3.39
CA ALA A 322 0.44 9.68 -2.73
C ALA A 322 0.68 8.57 -3.77
N ARG A 323 -0.10 8.55 -4.86
CA ARG A 323 0.11 7.58 -5.95
C ARG A 323 1.35 7.89 -6.79
N GLN A 324 1.65 9.15 -7.07
CA GLN A 324 2.87 9.53 -7.80
C GLN A 324 4.14 9.09 -7.07
N ASN A 325 4.11 9.08 -5.73
CA ASN A 325 5.23 8.64 -4.90
C ASN A 325 5.19 7.13 -4.57
N ALA A 326 4.19 6.40 -5.05
CA ALA A 326 4.01 4.99 -4.71
C ALA A 326 5.18 4.14 -5.21
N GLN A 327 5.59 3.17 -4.39
CA GLN A 327 6.74 2.31 -4.66
C GLN A 327 6.27 0.89 -4.96
N GLU A 328 6.86 0.26 -5.98
CA GLU A 328 6.62 -1.15 -6.25
C GLU A 328 7.15 -2.03 -5.11
N GLN A 329 6.44 -3.10 -4.79
CA GLN A 329 6.88 -4.02 -3.74
C GLN A 329 8.12 -4.79 -4.18
N SER A 330 9.07 -4.97 -3.25
CA SER A 330 10.20 -5.88 -3.46
C SER A 330 9.73 -7.32 -3.69
N LEU A 331 10.46 -8.07 -4.52
CA LEU A 331 10.31 -9.52 -4.63
C LEU A 331 10.95 -10.25 -3.44
N SER A 332 11.93 -9.62 -2.78
CA SER A 332 12.56 -10.18 -1.58
C SER A 332 11.65 -10.02 -0.36
N GLY A 333 11.50 -11.09 0.42
CA GLY A 333 10.71 -11.09 1.66
C GLY A 333 9.21 -11.30 1.47
N VAL A 334 8.77 -11.67 0.26
CA VAL A 334 7.39 -12.06 -0.03
C VAL A 334 7.01 -13.28 0.80
N THR A 335 5.90 -13.19 1.52
CA THR A 335 5.31 -14.32 2.25
C THR A 335 3.79 -14.22 2.18
N TYR A 336 3.11 -15.34 2.42
CA TYR A 336 1.67 -15.45 2.27
C TYR A 336 0.97 -15.82 3.57
N ALA A 337 -0.09 -15.09 3.89
CA ALA A 337 -0.99 -15.35 5.00
C ALA A 337 -2.30 -15.91 4.44
N HIS A 338 -2.32 -17.21 4.16
CA HIS A 338 -3.46 -17.88 3.56
C HIS A 338 -4.69 -17.91 4.49
N LYS A 339 -5.88 -18.00 3.89
CA LYS A 339 -7.13 -18.18 4.61
C LYS A 339 -7.06 -19.43 5.49
N LEU A 340 -7.43 -19.27 6.76
CA LEU A 340 -7.42 -20.37 7.72
C LEU A 340 -8.40 -21.48 7.33
N ASN A 341 -7.93 -22.72 7.36
CA ASN A 341 -8.77 -23.90 7.27
C ASN A 341 -9.06 -24.48 8.68
N LYS A 342 -9.91 -25.51 8.76
CA LYS A 342 -10.29 -26.13 10.04
C LYS A 342 -9.12 -26.75 10.83
N TYR A 343 -8.01 -27.08 10.17
CA TYR A 343 -6.82 -27.69 10.77
C TYR A 343 -5.88 -26.64 11.39
N ALA A 344 -5.94 -25.38 10.93
CA ALA A 344 -5.14 -24.29 11.49
C ALA A 344 -5.38 -24.03 12.99
N PHE A 345 -6.48 -24.54 13.54
CA PHE A 345 -6.83 -24.43 14.96
C PHE A 345 -6.30 -25.59 15.81
N TYR A 346 -5.72 -26.64 15.21
CA TYR A 346 -5.22 -27.79 15.95
C TYR A 346 -3.77 -27.58 16.41
N ILE A 347 -3.44 -28.16 17.56
CA ILE A 347 -2.06 -28.25 18.02
C ILE A 347 -1.42 -29.51 17.42
N ASP A 348 -0.30 -29.34 16.74
CA ASP A 348 0.59 -30.43 16.38
C ASP A 348 1.59 -30.64 17.53
N TRP A 349 1.23 -31.48 18.50
CA TRP A 349 2.03 -31.74 19.70
C TRP A 349 3.45 -32.19 19.40
N CYS A 350 3.65 -32.96 18.32
CA CYS A 350 4.95 -33.48 17.94
C CYS A 350 5.90 -32.39 17.42
N ASN A 351 5.35 -31.38 16.73
CA ASN A 351 6.15 -30.38 16.04
C ASN A 351 6.19 -29.02 16.72
N HIS A 352 5.12 -28.63 17.42
CA HIS A 352 4.99 -27.34 18.06
C HIS A 352 5.70 -27.28 19.42
N THR A 353 6.50 -26.24 19.60
CA THR A 353 7.06 -25.85 20.89
C THR A 353 6.02 -25.15 21.76
N ILE A 354 6.35 -24.93 23.03
CA ILE A 354 5.50 -24.14 23.93
C ILE A 354 5.33 -22.70 23.41
N GLU A 355 6.35 -22.13 22.77
CA GLU A 355 6.32 -20.78 22.19
C GLU A 355 5.43 -20.73 20.93
N ASP A 356 5.42 -21.78 20.11
CA ASP A 356 4.52 -21.89 18.95
C ASP A 356 3.06 -21.92 19.40
N ILE A 357 2.77 -22.72 20.43
CA ILE A 357 1.44 -22.87 20.99
C ILE A 357 0.98 -21.58 21.66
N ASP A 358 1.84 -20.91 22.44
CA ASP A 358 1.55 -19.62 23.06
C ASP A 358 1.23 -18.55 22.00
N ARG A 359 2.08 -18.43 20.96
CA ARG A 359 1.85 -17.52 19.85
C ARG A 359 0.53 -17.81 19.14
N LEU A 360 0.25 -19.08 18.84
CA LEU A 360 -1.01 -19.47 18.19
C LEU A 360 -2.22 -19.18 19.09
N TYR A 361 -2.10 -19.42 20.40
CA TYR A 361 -3.14 -19.11 21.37
C TYR A 361 -3.47 -17.61 21.38
N ARG A 362 -2.44 -16.75 21.39
CA ARG A 362 -2.60 -15.28 21.32
C ARG A 362 -3.10 -14.80 19.96
N ALA A 363 -2.65 -15.42 18.87
CA ALA A 363 -3.08 -15.11 17.51
C ALA A 363 -4.56 -15.45 17.24
N LEU A 364 -5.12 -16.41 17.99
CA LEU A 364 -6.52 -16.80 17.90
C LEU A 364 -7.40 -16.17 18.98
N ASN A 365 -6.83 -15.35 19.87
CA ASN A 365 -7.55 -14.71 20.96
C ASN A 365 -8.75 -13.89 20.43
N GLY A 366 -9.93 -14.12 20.98
CA GLY A 366 -11.19 -13.49 20.53
C GLY A 366 -11.78 -14.05 19.23
N ILE A 367 -11.04 -14.91 18.49
CA ILE A 367 -11.50 -15.50 17.22
C ILE A 367 -11.93 -16.96 17.44
N ALA A 368 -11.05 -17.78 18.00
CA ALA A 368 -11.27 -19.22 18.12
C ALA A 368 -10.49 -19.81 19.30
N ASN A 369 -10.89 -21.00 19.73
CA ASN A 369 -10.13 -21.78 20.71
C ASN A 369 -9.24 -22.78 19.97
N LEU A 370 -8.04 -22.99 20.50
CA LEU A 370 -7.18 -24.10 20.11
C LEU A 370 -7.88 -25.44 20.27
N ARG A 371 -7.50 -26.39 19.44
CA ARG A 371 -8.09 -27.71 19.38
C ARG A 371 -7.03 -28.79 19.50
N THR A 372 -7.46 -29.90 20.02
CA THR A 372 -6.74 -31.18 19.97
C THR A 372 -7.74 -32.28 19.60
N SER A 373 -7.26 -33.49 19.35
CA SER A 373 -8.11 -34.66 19.12
C SER A 373 -7.97 -35.66 20.26
N PHE A 374 -9.12 -36.10 20.78
CA PHE A 374 -9.21 -37.15 21.79
C PHE A 374 -10.15 -38.23 21.28
N ARG A 375 -9.65 -39.45 21.13
CA ARG A 375 -10.40 -40.58 20.56
C ARG A 375 -11.03 -40.20 19.21
N GLN A 376 -10.22 -39.59 18.34
CA GLN A 376 -10.61 -39.12 16.99
C GLN A 376 -11.73 -38.07 16.97
N LYS A 377 -11.97 -37.39 18.09
CA LYS A 377 -13.00 -36.37 18.22
C LYS A 377 -12.40 -35.05 18.71
N PRO A 378 -12.88 -33.91 18.19
CA PRO A 378 -12.30 -32.61 18.52
C PRO A 378 -12.56 -32.24 19.98
N VAL A 379 -11.53 -31.70 20.62
CA VAL A 379 -11.59 -31.08 21.94
C VAL A 379 -11.14 -29.64 21.81
N ARG A 380 -11.97 -28.68 22.23
CA ARG A 380 -11.57 -27.28 22.31
C ARG A 380 -10.89 -27.02 23.66
N LEU A 381 -9.71 -26.44 23.64
CA LEU A 381 -8.92 -26.11 24.81
C LEU A 381 -9.25 -24.68 25.26
N LYS A 382 -9.49 -24.49 26.55
CA LYS A 382 -9.78 -23.18 27.15
C LYS A 382 -8.94 -22.97 28.41
N LEU A 383 -8.62 -21.71 28.71
CA LEU A 383 -7.76 -21.35 29.84
C LEU A 383 -6.44 -22.12 29.78
N LEU A 384 -5.67 -21.82 28.73
CA LEU A 384 -4.32 -22.33 28.55
C LEU A 384 -3.37 -21.55 29.45
N THR A 385 -2.46 -22.26 30.12
CA THR A 385 -1.39 -21.68 30.92
C THR A 385 -0.05 -22.30 30.54
N LEU A 386 1.02 -21.50 30.58
CA LEU A 386 2.38 -22.01 30.48
C LEU A 386 2.81 -22.56 31.85
N ILE A 387 3.43 -23.73 31.86
CA ILE A 387 3.97 -24.33 33.08
C ILE A 387 5.44 -23.95 33.14
N ASN A 388 5.79 -23.06 34.08
CA ASN A 388 7.15 -22.53 34.24
C ASN A 388 7.84 -23.02 35.52
N ASP A 389 7.12 -23.69 36.42
CA ASP A 389 7.69 -24.22 37.67
C ASP A 389 8.56 -25.43 37.37
N GLN A 390 9.88 -25.29 37.58
CA GLN A 390 10.85 -26.32 37.26
C GLN A 390 10.64 -27.62 38.04
N ASN A 391 10.21 -27.54 39.32
CA ASN A 391 9.94 -28.72 40.11
C ASN A 391 8.76 -29.52 39.51
N ILE A 392 7.74 -28.82 39.01
CA ILE A 392 6.61 -29.47 38.34
C ILE A 392 7.06 -30.08 37.01
N ILE A 393 7.85 -29.34 36.22
CA ILE A 393 8.36 -29.81 34.93
C ILE A 393 9.23 -31.06 35.09
N ASP A 394 10.15 -31.07 36.05
CA ASP A 394 11.06 -32.19 36.30
C ASP A 394 10.27 -33.45 36.69
N ASN A 395 9.29 -33.29 37.59
CA ASN A 395 8.38 -34.37 37.96
C ASN A 395 7.59 -34.91 36.76
N LEU A 396 7.08 -34.03 35.89
CA LEU A 396 6.34 -34.44 34.68
C LEU A 396 7.24 -35.13 33.65
N ASN A 397 8.48 -34.68 33.50
CA ASN A 397 9.46 -35.25 32.57
C ASN A 397 9.88 -36.67 32.94
N VAL A 398 9.92 -36.99 34.25
CA VAL A 398 10.13 -38.37 34.73
C VAL A 398 8.97 -39.29 34.29
N ILE A 399 7.75 -38.76 34.21
CA ILE A 399 6.56 -39.56 33.85
C ILE A 399 6.49 -39.88 32.36
N SER A 400 6.79 -38.90 31.49
CA SER A 400 6.78 -39.10 30.04
C SER A 400 7.55 -38.02 29.28
N SER A 401 8.24 -38.45 28.23
CA SER A 401 8.83 -37.56 27.22
C SER A 401 8.03 -37.48 25.92
N GLN A 402 6.99 -38.30 25.75
CA GLN A 402 6.22 -38.39 24.51
C GLN A 402 5.30 -37.17 24.34
N PRO A 403 5.43 -36.38 23.24
CA PRO A 403 4.51 -35.29 22.95
C PRO A 403 3.05 -35.75 22.83
N GLY A 404 2.13 -34.89 23.26
CA GLY A 404 0.70 -35.19 23.36
C GLY A 404 0.30 -35.91 24.64
N THR A 405 1.26 -36.43 25.43
CA THR A 405 0.97 -37.03 26.74
C THR A 405 0.31 -36.01 27.64
N ALA A 406 -0.83 -36.37 28.22
CA ALA A 406 -1.65 -35.54 29.07
C ALA A 406 -1.82 -36.18 30.46
N ILE A 407 -1.53 -35.40 31.50
CA ILE A 407 -1.51 -35.82 32.90
C ILE A 407 -2.27 -34.79 33.71
N TYR A 408 -3.23 -35.23 34.53
CA TYR A 408 -3.92 -34.32 35.44
C TYR A 408 -3.02 -33.99 36.65
N ASN A 409 -2.74 -32.71 36.86
CA ASN A 409 -2.02 -32.23 38.04
C ASN A 409 -3.03 -31.67 39.06
N LYS A 410 -3.12 -32.31 40.23
CA LYS A 410 -4.05 -31.91 41.30
C LYS A 410 -3.74 -30.53 41.87
N SER A 411 -2.46 -30.19 42.03
CA SER A 411 -2.02 -28.91 42.61
C SER A 411 -2.33 -27.73 41.70
N LEU A 412 -2.18 -27.91 40.38
CA LEU A 412 -2.46 -26.87 39.38
C LEU A 412 -3.92 -26.87 38.91
N GLU A 413 -4.70 -27.87 39.33
CA GLU A 413 -6.06 -28.15 38.86
C GLU A 413 -6.22 -28.16 37.33
N CYS A 414 -5.18 -28.59 36.60
CA CYS A 414 -5.14 -28.56 35.14
C CYS A 414 -4.65 -29.90 34.56
N ILE A 415 -4.96 -30.12 33.27
CA ILE A 415 -4.32 -31.19 32.50
C ILE A 415 -3.04 -30.61 31.90
N CYS A 416 -1.89 -31.13 32.35
CA CYS A 416 -0.57 -30.84 31.82
C CYS A 416 -0.36 -31.67 30.56
N ILE A 417 -0.02 -31.03 29.44
CA ILE A 417 0.18 -31.70 28.14
C ILE A 417 1.61 -31.48 27.64
N ARG A 418 2.31 -32.56 27.33
CA ARG A 418 3.67 -32.55 26.79
C ARG A 418 3.64 -32.00 25.36
N CYS A 419 4.38 -30.92 25.13
CA CYS A 419 4.63 -30.34 23.81
C CYS A 419 5.95 -30.89 23.25
N LYS A 420 6.55 -30.27 22.22
CA LYS A 420 7.88 -30.66 21.74
C LYS A 420 9.00 -30.40 22.76
N ASN A 421 9.05 -29.20 23.35
CA ASN A 421 10.15 -28.76 24.24
C ASN A 421 9.72 -28.45 25.69
N GLY A 422 8.45 -28.65 26.07
CA GLY A 422 7.99 -28.35 27.42
C GLY A 422 6.57 -28.85 27.69
N TRP A 423 5.90 -28.24 28.67
CA TRP A 423 4.54 -28.58 29.08
C TRP A 423 3.64 -27.34 29.12
N ILE A 424 2.37 -27.53 28.77
CA ILE A 424 1.32 -26.52 28.96
C ILE A 424 0.21 -27.08 29.85
N GLY A 425 -0.48 -26.21 30.57
CA GLY A 425 -1.63 -26.56 31.40
C GLY A 425 -2.94 -26.13 30.75
N ILE A 426 -3.95 -26.99 30.80
CA ILE A 426 -5.32 -26.67 30.36
C ILE A 426 -6.28 -26.84 31.55
N GLN A 427 -6.91 -25.76 31.99
CA GLN A 427 -7.83 -25.78 33.13
C GLN A 427 -9.28 -26.12 32.72
N LYS A 428 -9.69 -25.73 31.51
CA LYS A 428 -11.04 -26.01 30.98
C LYS A 428 -10.95 -26.57 29.56
N LEU A 429 -11.84 -27.49 29.23
CA LEU A 429 -11.95 -28.00 27.87
C LEU A 429 -13.38 -28.33 27.51
N ALA A 430 -13.66 -28.31 26.21
CA ALA A 430 -14.96 -28.70 25.67
C ALA A 430 -14.78 -29.88 24.71
N TYR A 431 -15.19 -31.06 25.19
CA TYR A 431 -15.26 -32.29 24.38
C TYR A 431 -16.68 -32.53 23.87
N ARG A 432 -17.62 -32.78 24.79
CA ARG A 432 -19.07 -32.79 24.51
C ARG A 432 -19.75 -31.53 25.05
N LYS A 433 -19.42 -31.18 26.28
CA LYS A 433 -19.79 -29.95 26.98
C LYS A 433 -18.53 -29.29 27.53
N LEU A 434 -18.61 -28.00 27.86
CA LEU A 434 -17.56 -27.31 28.59
C LEU A 434 -17.46 -27.89 30.01
N MET A 435 -16.25 -28.22 30.46
CA MET A 435 -15.99 -28.76 31.80
C MET A 435 -14.59 -28.38 32.31
N TYR A 436 -14.38 -28.55 33.62
CA TYR A 436 -13.05 -28.41 34.22
C TYR A 436 -12.18 -29.64 33.93
N ALA A 437 -10.87 -29.44 33.97
CA ALA A 437 -9.87 -30.50 33.83
C ALA A 437 -10.12 -31.69 34.78
N ARG A 438 -10.51 -31.40 36.03
CA ARG A 438 -10.89 -32.41 37.03
C ARG A 438 -12.05 -33.29 36.57
N ASP A 439 -13.10 -32.68 36.05
CA ASP A 439 -14.29 -33.41 35.59
C ASP A 439 -13.96 -34.28 34.37
N PHE A 440 -13.09 -33.77 33.49
CA PHE A 440 -12.62 -34.54 32.35
C PHE A 440 -11.79 -35.77 32.78
N GLN A 441 -10.89 -35.59 33.75
CA GLN A 441 -10.12 -36.69 34.35
C GLN A 441 -11.05 -37.76 34.93
N ASN A 442 -12.00 -37.36 35.79
CA ASN A 442 -12.91 -38.29 36.46
C ASN A 442 -13.87 -39.01 35.49
N GLY A 443 -14.36 -38.30 34.46
CA GLY A 443 -15.38 -38.83 33.55
C GLY A 443 -14.85 -39.61 32.35
N TYR A 444 -13.65 -39.28 31.84
CA TYR A 444 -13.17 -39.82 30.56
C TYR A 444 -11.86 -40.61 30.64
N ILE A 445 -11.06 -40.35 31.68
CA ILE A 445 -9.69 -40.86 31.80
C ILE A 445 -9.51 -41.77 33.02
N SER A 446 -10.42 -41.75 33.99
CA SER A 446 -10.37 -42.37 35.35
C SER A 446 -9.82 -43.80 35.51
N LYS A 447 -9.62 -44.55 34.43
CA LYS A 447 -8.95 -45.88 34.44
C LYS A 447 -7.45 -45.83 34.16
N THR A 448 -6.90 -44.68 33.77
CA THR A 448 -5.49 -44.50 33.38
C THR A 448 -4.98 -43.16 33.89
N ASP A 449 -3.85 -43.13 34.59
CA ASP A 449 -3.27 -41.86 35.09
C ASP A 449 -2.65 -40.98 33.99
N ARG A 450 -2.58 -41.51 32.76
CA ARG A 450 -2.06 -40.83 31.59
C ARG A 450 -2.81 -41.24 30.33
N PHE A 451 -2.88 -40.32 29.37
CA PHE A 451 -3.36 -40.59 28.02
C PHE A 451 -2.60 -39.71 27.03
N VAL A 452 -2.75 -39.97 25.73
CA VAL A 452 -2.10 -39.19 24.68
C VAL A 452 -3.18 -38.59 23.80
N PHE A 453 -3.13 -37.27 23.60
CA PHE A 453 -3.94 -36.61 22.58
C PHE A 453 -3.32 -36.83 21.20
N ASP A 454 -4.16 -36.97 20.17
CA ASP A 454 -3.66 -37.15 18.81
C ASP A 454 -3.00 -35.86 18.33
N SER A 455 -1.81 -35.97 17.73
CA SER A 455 -1.15 -34.86 17.04
C SER A 455 -1.79 -34.68 15.67
N ILE A 456 -2.24 -33.46 15.37
CA ILE A 456 -2.88 -33.14 14.10
C ILE A 456 -2.05 -32.05 13.42
N HIS A 457 -1.62 -32.33 12.18
CA HIS A 457 -0.85 -31.39 11.36
C HIS A 457 -1.53 -30.03 11.29
N ASN A 458 -0.76 -28.97 11.58
CA ASN A 458 -1.23 -27.60 11.49
C ASN A 458 -0.57 -26.89 10.30
N PRO A 459 -1.31 -26.66 9.19
CA PRO A 459 -0.74 -26.07 7.99
C PRO A 459 -0.36 -24.59 8.14
N LEU A 460 -0.76 -23.93 9.23
CA LEU A 460 -0.36 -22.56 9.52
C LEU A 460 1.14 -22.45 9.74
N PHE A 461 1.83 -23.52 10.14
CA PHE A 461 3.26 -23.46 10.38
C PHE A 461 4.10 -24.07 9.24
N ASP A 462 3.47 -24.48 8.13
CA ASP A 462 4.19 -25.06 6.99
C ASP A 462 5.25 -24.09 6.48
N HIS A 463 4.94 -22.80 6.33
CA HIS A 463 5.93 -21.79 5.91
C HIS A 463 6.97 -21.44 6.99
N ILE A 464 6.73 -21.81 8.26
CA ILE A 464 7.64 -21.54 9.39
C ILE A 464 8.67 -22.66 9.49
N TYR A 465 8.25 -23.91 9.28
CA TYR A 465 9.10 -25.10 9.44
C TYR A 465 9.67 -25.62 8.13
N ASP A 466 9.00 -25.37 7.01
CA ASP A 466 9.51 -25.78 5.71
C ASP A 466 10.55 -24.77 5.24
N ARG A 467 11.83 -25.04 5.55
CA ARG A 467 13.01 -24.36 4.98
C ARG A 467 13.15 -24.56 3.45
N ARG A 468 12.07 -24.98 2.75
CA ARG A 468 12.05 -25.37 1.33
C ARG A 468 11.06 -24.61 0.47
N LEU A 469 10.46 -23.52 0.95
CA LEU A 469 9.88 -22.54 0.04
C LEU A 469 10.99 -21.53 -0.32
N PRO A 470 11.55 -21.58 -1.54
CA PRO A 470 12.53 -20.59 -1.96
C PRO A 470 11.89 -19.21 -2.02
N SER A 471 12.72 -18.23 -1.67
CA SER A 471 12.62 -16.78 -1.88
C SER A 471 11.79 -16.34 -3.07
#